data_AF-A0A953AWM0-F1
#
_entry.id   AF-A0A953AWM0-F1
#
_cell.length_a   1.000
_cell.length_b   1.000
_cell.length_c   1.000
_cell.angle_alpha   90.00
_cell.angle_beta   90.00
_cell.angle_gamma   90.00
#
_symmetry.space_group_name_H-M   'P 1'
#
loop_
_entity.id
_entity.type
_entity.pdbx_description
1 polymer ?
#
loop_
_entity_poly.entity_id
_entity_poly.type
_entity_poly.pdbx_seq_one_letter_code
_entity_poly.pdbx_strand_id
1 'polypeptide(L)'
;MSSSPLSRAVVGFIAGAVAVLVFHQGMLAVLHATGVVPRSPYSFMPTHPFGVPAVLSAAFFGGLWGAVMLLALPARMAHGPGFWLAGLVFGAILPTAVALVVVLPLKGQPMGGGWQASRIVVGLLVNGAWGVGTALIAEGLLRLTRRTAPGA
;
A
#
# COMPACT_ATOMS: atom_id res chain seq x y z
N MET A 1 17.32 -20.72 1.87
CA MET A 1 15.95 -21.24 1.71
C MET A 1 15.00 -20.09 1.37
N SER A 2 14.21 -20.19 0.32
CA SER A 2 13.16 -19.20 0.03
C SER A 2 12.08 -19.27 1.11
N SER A 3 11.68 -18.14 1.68
CA SER A 3 10.55 -18.07 2.62
C SER A 3 9.29 -18.69 2.01
N SER A 4 8.51 -19.45 2.80
CA SER A 4 7.28 -20.07 2.31
C SER A 4 6.28 -19.03 1.80
N PRO A 5 5.37 -19.37 0.86
CA PRO A 5 4.37 -18.43 0.35
C PRO A 5 3.53 -17.80 1.46
N LEU A 6 3.14 -18.59 2.47
CA LEU A 6 2.40 -18.09 3.64
C LEU A 6 3.21 -17.05 4.42
N SER A 7 4.49 -17.31 4.71
CA SER A 7 5.35 -16.36 5.40
C SER A 7 5.47 -15.05 4.63
N ARG A 8 5.61 -15.12 3.29
CA ARG A 8 5.67 -13.93 2.43
C ARG A 8 4.35 -13.17 2.43
N ALA A 9 3.21 -13.86 2.38
CA ALA A 9 1.90 -13.23 2.44
C ALA A 9 1.69 -12.50 3.77
N VAL A 10 2.04 -13.14 4.90
CA VAL A 10 1.94 -12.53 6.24
C VAL A 10 2.85 -11.31 6.37
N VAL A 11 4.12 -11.42 5.96
CA VAL A 11 5.05 -10.28 5.97
C VAL A 11 4.53 -9.15 5.08
N GLY A 12 4.04 -9.47 3.88
CA GLY A 12 3.44 -8.49 2.97
C GLY A 12 2.22 -7.81 3.56
N PHE A 13 1.36 -8.56 4.24
CA PHE A 13 0.19 -8.03 4.92
C PHE A 13 0.57 -7.03 6.01
N ILE A 14 1.48 -7.41 6.90
CA ILE A 14 1.94 -6.55 7.99
C ILE A 14 2.63 -5.30 7.42
N ALA A 15 3.55 -5.48 6.47
CA ALA A 15 4.26 -4.39 5.83
C ALA A 15 3.30 -3.43 5.12
N GLY A 16 2.34 -3.95 4.37
CA GLY A 16 1.36 -3.16 3.63
C GLY A 16 0.43 -2.37 4.55
N ALA A 17 -0.03 -2.97 5.64
CA ALA A 17 -0.89 -2.30 6.60
C ALA A 17 -0.15 -1.17 7.34
N VAL A 18 1.06 -1.43 7.82
CA VAL A 18 1.89 -0.40 8.47
C VAL A 18 2.29 0.70 7.47
N ALA A 19 2.59 0.35 6.22
CA ALA A 19 2.91 1.31 5.18
C ALA A 19 1.75 2.26 4.87
N VAL A 20 0.49 1.85 5.07
CA VAL A 20 -0.63 2.79 4.97
C VAL A 20 -0.53 3.85 6.05
N LEU A 21 -0.35 3.44 7.31
CA LEU A 21 -0.34 4.36 8.44
C LEU A 21 0.83 5.35 8.40
N VAL A 22 1.97 4.95 7.83
CA VAL A 22 3.18 5.78 7.81
C VAL A 22 3.35 6.50 6.47
N PHE A 23 3.40 5.77 5.36
CA PHE A 23 3.79 6.33 4.06
C PHE A 23 2.60 6.86 3.27
N HIS A 24 1.51 6.09 3.17
CA HIS A 24 0.31 6.55 2.48
C HIS A 24 -0.30 7.76 3.19
N GLN A 25 -0.54 7.66 4.51
CA GLN A 25 -1.10 8.76 5.29
C GLN A 25 -0.10 9.91 5.42
N GLY A 26 1.21 9.65 5.47
CA GLY A 26 2.25 10.68 5.43
C GLY A 26 2.22 11.48 4.12
N MET A 27 2.16 10.81 2.96
CA MET A 27 2.01 11.48 1.67
C MET A 27 0.70 12.25 1.60
N LEU A 28 -0.41 11.67 2.07
CA LEU A 28 -1.69 12.37 2.13
C LEU A 28 -1.63 13.61 3.04
N ALA A 29 -0.91 13.54 4.16
CA ALA A 29 -0.71 14.65 5.08
C ALA A 29 0.07 15.80 4.41
N VAL A 30 1.12 15.49 3.66
CA VAL A 30 1.87 16.49 2.87
C VAL A 30 0.95 17.16 1.85
N LEU A 31 0.23 16.38 1.05
CA LEU A 31 -0.69 16.91 0.03
C LEU A 31 -1.82 17.75 0.64
N HIS A 32 -2.30 17.38 1.82
CA HIS A 32 -3.31 18.15 2.54
C HIS A 32 -2.75 19.47 3.08
N ALA A 33 -1.57 19.42 3.72
CA ALA A 33 -0.91 20.60 4.28
C ALA A 33 -0.53 21.64 3.20
N THR A 34 -0.24 21.19 1.98
CA THR A 34 0.03 22.07 0.83
C THR A 34 -1.22 22.47 0.05
N GLY A 35 -2.42 22.11 0.51
CA GLY A 35 -3.70 22.48 -0.12
C GLY A 35 -4.02 21.76 -1.44
N VAL A 36 -3.27 20.71 -1.81
CA VAL A 36 -3.50 19.93 -3.04
C VAL A 36 -4.77 19.08 -2.92
N VAL A 37 -5.06 18.58 -1.72
CA VAL A 37 -6.29 17.83 -1.45
C VAL A 37 -7.01 18.36 -0.20
N PRO A 38 -8.35 18.45 -0.23
CA PRO A 38 -9.12 18.89 0.93
C PRO A 38 -9.26 17.79 1.99
N ARG A 39 -8.93 16.53 1.65
CA ARG A 39 -9.12 15.38 2.53
C ARG A 39 -8.03 15.31 3.59
N SER A 40 -8.42 15.39 4.85
CA SER A 40 -7.52 15.20 5.99
C SER A 40 -7.02 13.74 6.09
N PRO A 41 -5.74 13.52 6.46
CA PRO A 41 -5.21 12.19 6.76
C PRO A 41 -5.83 11.60 8.03
N TYR A 42 -5.64 10.30 8.26
CA TYR A 42 -6.06 9.57 9.46
C TYR A 42 -7.56 9.68 9.80
N SER A 43 -8.42 9.71 8.77
CA SER A 43 -9.86 9.84 8.99
C SER A 43 -10.46 8.63 9.73
N PHE A 44 -11.09 8.90 10.88
CA PHE A 44 -11.88 7.94 11.64
C PHE A 44 -13.36 7.91 11.24
N MET A 45 -13.72 8.60 10.15
CA MET A 45 -15.08 8.55 9.62
C MET A 45 -15.45 7.11 9.26
N PRO A 46 -16.67 6.65 9.62
CA PRO A 46 -17.11 5.30 9.33
C PRO A 46 -17.25 5.09 7.82
N THR A 47 -16.80 3.92 7.35
CA THR A 47 -17.00 3.48 5.96
C THR A 47 -18.32 2.72 5.82
N HIS A 48 -18.92 2.75 4.64
CA HIS A 48 -20.06 1.88 4.32
C HIS A 48 -19.55 0.54 3.75
N PRO A 49 -20.23 -0.60 3.96
CA PRO A 49 -21.46 -0.80 4.76
C PRO A 49 -21.24 -1.10 6.24
N PHE A 50 -20.01 -1.45 6.64
CA PHE A 50 -19.77 -2.04 7.97
C PHE A 50 -19.40 -1.04 9.08
N GLY A 51 -19.33 0.25 8.78
CA GLY A 51 -19.03 1.30 9.77
C GLY A 51 -17.58 1.39 10.23
N VAL A 52 -16.66 0.58 9.66
CA VAL A 52 -15.25 0.56 10.08
C VAL A 52 -14.58 1.91 9.80
N PRO A 53 -13.78 2.47 10.72
CA PRO A 53 -13.05 3.71 10.48
C PRO A 53 -12.21 3.66 9.20
N ALA A 54 -12.27 4.72 8.39
CA ALA A 54 -11.67 4.73 7.06
C ALA A 54 -10.16 4.47 7.05
N VAL A 55 -9.42 4.98 8.05
CA VAL A 55 -7.98 4.71 8.19
C VAL A 55 -7.69 3.23 8.46
N LEU A 56 -8.52 2.55 9.26
CA LEU A 56 -8.34 1.12 9.57
C LEU A 56 -8.74 0.24 8.38
N SER A 57 -9.83 0.59 7.70
CA SER A 57 -10.22 -0.06 6.45
C SER A 57 -9.12 0.07 5.40
N ALA A 58 -8.55 1.27 5.23
CA ALA A 58 -7.44 1.50 4.32
C ALA A 58 -6.20 0.67 4.70
N ALA A 59 -5.85 0.61 5.99
CA ALA A 59 -4.72 -0.21 6.45
C ALA A 59 -4.94 -1.70 6.17
N PHE A 60 -6.15 -2.22 6.39
CA PHE A 60 -6.48 -3.61 6.08
C PHE A 60 -6.32 -3.93 4.58
N PHE A 61 -6.91 -3.11 3.69
CA PHE A 61 -6.76 -3.31 2.24
C PHE A 61 -5.33 -3.07 1.76
N GLY A 62 -4.60 -2.14 2.38
CA GLY A 62 -3.17 -1.97 2.17
C GLY A 62 -2.39 -3.23 2.54
N GLY A 63 -2.75 -3.91 3.62
CA GLY A 63 -2.20 -5.22 3.95
C GLY A 63 -2.48 -6.25 2.86
N LEU A 64 -3.73 -6.37 2.40
CA LEU A 64 -4.05 -7.30 1.31
C LEU A 64 -3.22 -7.05 0.05
N TRP A 65 -3.07 -5.79 -0.36
CA TRP A 65 -2.21 -5.43 -1.49
C TRP A 65 -0.73 -5.69 -1.22
N GLY A 66 -0.26 -5.52 0.00
CA GLY A 66 1.12 -5.85 0.39
C GLY A 66 1.38 -7.37 0.32
N ALA A 67 0.41 -8.19 0.73
CA ALA A 67 0.47 -9.64 0.56
C ALA A 67 0.52 -10.02 -0.93
N VAL A 68 -0.35 -9.44 -1.76
CA VAL A 68 -0.32 -9.64 -3.22
C VAL A 68 1.03 -9.22 -3.81
N MET A 69 1.57 -8.07 -3.42
CA MET A 69 2.87 -7.59 -3.89
C MET A 69 3.98 -8.60 -3.58
N LEU A 70 4.03 -9.10 -2.34
CA LEU A 70 5.07 -10.05 -1.93
C LEU A 70 4.86 -11.45 -2.49
N LEU A 71 3.66 -11.83 -2.88
CA LEU A 71 3.42 -13.08 -3.61
C LEU A 71 3.78 -12.95 -5.09
N ALA A 72 3.49 -11.80 -5.71
CA ALA A 72 3.72 -11.54 -7.13
C ALA A 72 5.20 -11.31 -7.46
N LEU A 73 5.94 -10.60 -6.59
CA LEU A 73 7.35 -10.30 -6.84
C LEU A 73 8.23 -11.53 -6.54
N PRO A 74 9.33 -11.77 -7.30
CA PRO A 74 10.24 -12.88 -7.02
C PRO A 74 10.91 -12.76 -5.64
N ALA A 75 11.00 -13.86 -4.88
CA ALA A 75 11.62 -13.85 -3.54
C ALA A 75 13.07 -13.35 -3.55
N ARG A 76 13.80 -13.68 -4.61
CA ARG A 76 15.19 -13.22 -4.83
C ARG A 76 15.31 -11.70 -4.98
N MET A 77 14.22 -11.01 -5.33
CA MET A 77 14.18 -9.56 -5.50
C MET A 77 13.75 -8.83 -4.23
N ALA A 78 13.48 -9.51 -3.11
CA ALA A 78 12.96 -8.89 -1.89
C ALA A 78 14.03 -8.14 -1.07
N HIS A 79 14.93 -7.40 -1.73
CA HIS A 79 15.95 -6.56 -1.11
C HIS A 79 16.50 -5.50 -2.07
N GLY A 80 16.94 -4.37 -1.52
CA GLY A 80 17.69 -3.34 -2.23
C GLY A 80 16.88 -2.46 -3.20
N PRO A 81 17.55 -1.56 -3.95
CA PRO A 81 16.88 -0.51 -4.72
C PRO A 81 15.90 -1.01 -5.78
N GLY A 82 16.21 -2.15 -6.43
CA GLY A 82 15.32 -2.77 -7.41
C GLY A 82 13.99 -3.22 -6.80
N PHE A 83 14.01 -3.66 -5.53
CA PHE A 83 12.80 -4.00 -4.80
C PHE A 83 11.94 -2.77 -4.51
N TRP A 84 12.57 -1.67 -4.10
CA TRP A 84 11.89 -0.43 -3.78
C TRP A 84 11.26 0.19 -5.02
N LEU A 85 11.97 0.16 -6.16
CA LEU A 85 11.43 0.59 -7.45
C LEU A 85 10.26 -0.30 -7.89
N ALA A 86 10.38 -1.62 -7.74
CA ALA A 86 9.26 -2.53 -8.02
C ALA A 86 8.06 -2.24 -7.11
N GLY A 87 8.29 -1.97 -5.83
CA GLY A 87 7.26 -1.54 -4.88
C GLY A 87 6.62 -0.22 -5.28
N LEU A 88 7.42 0.78 -5.68
CA LEU A 88 6.93 2.07 -6.19
C LEU A 88 6.00 1.88 -7.39
N VAL A 89 6.44 1.13 -8.40
CA VAL A 89 5.67 0.89 -9.63
C VAL A 89 4.40 0.09 -9.34
N PHE A 90 4.53 -0.99 -8.55
CA PHE A 90 3.39 -1.81 -8.15
C PHE A 90 2.34 -0.98 -7.40
N GLY A 91 2.78 -0.24 -6.38
CA GLY A 91 1.91 0.59 -5.55
C GLY A 91 1.29 1.73 -6.33
N ALA A 92 2.07 2.48 -7.10
CA ALA A 92 1.54 3.59 -7.89
C ALA A 92 0.47 3.12 -8.87
N ILE A 93 0.70 2.02 -9.59
CA ILE A 93 -0.16 1.62 -10.70
C ILE A 93 -1.35 0.77 -10.24
N LEU A 94 -1.12 -0.37 -9.59
CA LEU A 94 -2.19 -1.37 -9.40
C LEU A 94 -3.28 -0.92 -8.42
N PRO A 95 -2.96 -0.54 -7.16
CA PRO A 95 -3.95 0.04 -6.25
C PRO A 95 -4.68 1.25 -6.82
N THR A 96 -3.99 2.13 -7.55
CA THR A 96 -4.62 3.32 -8.16
C THR A 96 -5.60 2.93 -9.25
N ALA A 97 -5.20 2.03 -10.16
CA ALA A 97 -6.08 1.53 -11.21
C ALA A 97 -7.34 0.89 -10.60
N VAL A 98 -7.17 -0.01 -9.63
CA VAL A 98 -8.32 -0.65 -8.95
C VAL A 98 -9.18 0.36 -8.20
N ALA A 99 -8.58 1.35 -7.55
CA ALA A 99 -9.33 2.41 -6.90
C ALA A 99 -10.22 3.19 -7.89
N LEU A 100 -9.66 3.54 -9.05
CA LEU A 100 -10.33 4.33 -10.08
C LEU A 100 -11.41 3.55 -10.83
N VAL A 101 -11.16 2.28 -11.17
CA VAL A 101 -12.05 1.49 -12.03
C VAL A 101 -13.02 0.59 -11.28
N VAL A 102 -12.72 0.23 -10.04
CA VAL A 102 -13.56 -0.66 -9.22
C VAL A 102 -14.11 0.08 -8.01
N VAL A 103 -13.24 0.64 -7.17
CA VAL A 103 -13.66 1.18 -5.86
C VAL A 103 -14.54 2.42 -6.00
N LEU A 104 -14.22 3.34 -6.91
CA LEU A 104 -15.03 4.54 -7.15
C LEU A 104 -16.45 4.18 -7.65
N PRO A 105 -16.62 3.34 -8.70
CA PRO A 105 -17.95 2.87 -9.11
C PRO A 105 -18.74 2.18 -8.00
N LEU A 106 -18.10 1.32 -7.19
CA LEU A 106 -18.76 0.68 -6.05
C LEU A 106 -19.24 1.67 -4.98
N LYS A 107 -18.66 2.87 -4.95
CA LYS A 107 -19.08 3.98 -4.08
C LYS A 107 -20.09 4.93 -4.75
N GLY A 108 -20.64 4.55 -5.90
CA GLY A 108 -21.56 5.39 -6.68
C GLY A 108 -20.89 6.59 -7.34
N GLN A 109 -19.55 6.61 -7.43
CA GLN A 109 -18.81 7.66 -8.13
C GLN A 109 -18.51 7.27 -9.57
N PRO A 110 -18.31 8.25 -10.48
CA PRO A 110 -17.92 7.96 -11.85
C PRO A 110 -16.62 7.15 -11.93
N MET A 111 -16.55 6.22 -12.89
CA MET A 111 -15.31 5.51 -13.23
C MET A 111 -14.19 6.52 -13.53
N GLY A 112 -12.98 6.21 -13.08
CA GLY A 112 -11.83 7.11 -13.22
C GLY A 112 -11.94 8.38 -12.37
N GLY A 113 -12.99 8.54 -11.57
CA GLY A 113 -13.31 9.81 -10.92
C GLY A 113 -13.57 10.93 -11.93
N GLY A 114 -14.10 10.60 -13.11
CA GLY A 114 -14.21 11.53 -14.23
C GLY A 114 -12.90 11.79 -14.97
N TRP A 115 -11.90 10.91 -14.79
CA TRP A 115 -10.59 10.96 -15.45
C TRP A 115 -9.81 12.27 -15.22
N GLN A 116 -10.08 12.92 -14.09
CA GLN A 116 -9.39 14.15 -13.70
C GLN A 116 -7.92 13.83 -13.41
N ALA A 117 -7.01 14.52 -14.11
CA ALA A 117 -5.57 14.33 -13.95
C ALA A 117 -5.12 14.48 -12.49
N SER A 118 -5.70 15.43 -11.74
CA SER A 118 -5.42 15.64 -10.32
C SER A 118 -5.69 14.40 -9.47
N ARG A 119 -6.81 13.70 -9.70
CA ARG A 119 -7.18 12.49 -8.95
C ARG A 119 -6.24 11.33 -9.27
N ILE A 120 -5.87 11.19 -10.54
CA ILE A 120 -4.92 10.18 -10.99
C ILE A 120 -3.57 10.43 -10.33
N VAL A 121 -3.04 11.65 -10.43
CA VAL A 121 -1.75 12.05 -9.84
C VAL A 121 -1.75 11.83 -8.32
N VAL A 122 -2.80 12.24 -7.60
CA VAL A 122 -2.91 12.00 -6.16
C VAL A 122 -2.88 10.50 -5.83
N GLY A 123 -3.62 9.68 -6.59
CA GLY A 123 -3.61 8.23 -6.42
C GLY A 123 -2.21 7.64 -6.64
N LEU A 124 -1.54 8.02 -7.73
CA LEU A 124 -0.17 7.58 -8.05
C LEU A 124 0.82 7.96 -6.94
N LEU A 125 0.76 9.19 -6.43
CA LEU A 125 1.67 9.67 -5.38
C LEU A 125 1.46 8.91 -4.07
N VAL A 126 0.22 8.83 -3.62
CA VAL A 126 -0.13 8.25 -2.32
C VAL A 126 0.10 6.74 -2.31
N ASN A 127 -0.32 6.04 -3.38
CA ASN A 127 -0.10 4.59 -3.48
C ASN A 127 1.35 4.24 -3.87
N GLY A 128 2.05 5.13 -4.59
CA GLY A 128 3.49 4.98 -4.86
C GLY A 128 4.31 5.06 -3.57
N ALA A 129 4.03 6.07 -2.73
CA ALA A 129 4.63 6.19 -1.40
C ALA A 129 4.36 4.95 -0.53
N TRP A 130 3.12 4.47 -0.54
CA TRP A 130 2.73 3.21 0.12
C TRP A 130 3.54 2.00 -0.39
N GLY A 131 3.72 1.86 -1.71
CA GLY A 131 4.45 0.75 -2.31
C GLY A 131 5.93 0.73 -1.91
N VAL A 132 6.58 1.88 -1.90
CA VAL A 132 7.96 2.02 -1.37
C VAL A 132 8.03 1.66 0.10
N GLY A 133 7.12 2.19 0.92
CA GLY A 133 7.05 1.88 2.35
C GLY A 133 6.85 0.40 2.62
N THR A 134 5.98 -0.25 1.86
CA THR A 134 5.72 -1.70 1.96
C THR A 134 6.98 -2.48 1.64
N ALA A 135 7.71 -2.12 0.58
CA ALA A 135 8.96 -2.78 0.22
C ALA A 135 10.05 -2.62 1.31
N LEU A 136 10.23 -1.40 1.84
CA LEU A 136 11.20 -1.12 2.90
C LEU A 136 10.90 -1.92 4.18
N ILE A 137 9.64 -1.91 4.63
CA ILE A 137 9.24 -2.62 5.85
C ILE A 137 9.36 -4.13 5.65
N ALA A 138 8.88 -4.65 4.52
CA ALA A 138 8.97 -6.07 4.20
C ALA A 138 10.43 -6.55 4.14
N GLU A 139 11.32 -5.79 3.50
CA GLU A 139 12.75 -6.10 3.48
C GLU A 139 13.34 -6.16 4.89
N GLY A 140 13.01 -5.19 5.75
CA GLY A 140 13.42 -5.19 7.16
C GLY A 140 12.95 -6.46 7.88
N LEU A 141 11.67 -6.80 7.79
CA LEU A 141 11.09 -8.00 8.42
C LEU A 141 11.74 -9.29 7.91
N LEU A 142 11.94 -9.43 6.59
CA LEU A 142 12.58 -10.59 5.98
C LEU A 142 14.08 -10.70 6.31
N ARG A 143 14.75 -9.59 6.66
CA ARG A 143 16.13 -9.60 7.16
C ARG A 143 16.17 -10.07 8.61
N LEU A 144 15.22 -9.66 9.44
CA LEU A 144 15.13 -10.08 10.84
C LEU A 144 14.89 -11.59 10.97
N THR A 145 13.97 -12.15 10.20
CA THR A 145 13.66 -13.60 10.24
C THR A 145 14.82 -14.47 9.75
N ARG A 146 15.67 -13.95 8.86
CA ARG A 146 16.90 -14.64 8.41
C ARG A 146 18.01 -14.64 9.45
N ARG A 147 18.08 -13.62 10.32
CA ARG A 147 19.09 -13.53 11.39
C ARG A 147 18.78 -14.46 12.56
N THR A 148 17.51 -14.74 12.81
CA THR A 148 17.07 -15.57 13.94
C THR A 148 17.08 -17.06 13.65
N ALA A 149 17.45 -17.50 12.44
CA ALA A 149 17.66 -18.91 12.13
C ALA A 149 19.12 -19.27 12.49
N PRO A 150 19.38 -19.95 13.64
CA PRO A 150 20.72 -20.42 13.96
C PRO A 150 21.04 -21.63 13.07
N GLY A 151 22.27 -21.67 12.52
CA GLY A 151 22.91 -22.82 11.85
C GLY A 151 21.99 -23.90 11.26
N ALA A 152 21.71 -23.80 9.96
CA ALA A 152 21.31 -24.95 9.15
C ALA A 152 22.56 -25.63 8.59
#